data_AF-A0A3R6VTE5-F1
#
_entry.id   AF-A0A3R6VTE5-F1
#
_cell.length_a   1.000
_cell.length_b   1.000
_cell.length_c   1.000
_cell.angle_alpha   90.00
_cell.angle_beta   90.00
_cell.angle_gamma   90.00
#
_symmetry.space_group_name_H-M   'P 1'
#
loop_
_entity.id
_entity.type
_entity.pdbx_description
1 polymer ?
#
loop_
_entity_poly.entity_id
_entity_poly.type
_entity_poly.pdbx_seq_one_letter_code
_entity_poly.pdbx_strand_id
1 'polypeptide(L)'
;MENVNRFFHRTLHMKESLDLVEMSAPLKRCKVCTLVPPCAHTTLDHIHNRVLRLRAMYPQDNQRDVCPDFKHTGLCHVFNRKGRCMYDHPMEIHAIDTTKLVARCKIHTLPLPCTHCATLATSVAREVALAKEKSAVETMIIKLKKMLADQDHALHAHVKATSATVVWGKAKEIIDAKTADLMDDLKKTQSKLEHLQRHVTDEIIPVLEALHLQNQRGYCKGLGKGGNTVDDLGLADGGDSHQGEE
;
A
#
# COMPACT_ATOMS: atom_id res chain seq x y z
N MET A 1 -60.80 9.59 27.57
CA MET A 1 -60.10 8.30 27.40
C MET A 1 -59.62 8.21 25.95
N GLU A 2 -58.45 7.60 25.76
CA GLU A 2 -57.86 7.15 24.48
C GLU A 2 -57.27 8.22 23.54
N ASN A 3 -55.94 8.45 23.61
CA ASN A 3 -54.98 8.16 22.53
C ASN A 3 -53.53 8.53 22.91
N VAL A 4 -52.87 7.77 23.80
CA VAL A 4 -51.45 8.04 24.19
C VAL A 4 -50.49 6.91 23.79
N ASN A 5 -51.00 5.77 23.30
CA ASN A 5 -50.18 4.58 23.02
C ASN A 5 -50.01 4.31 21.52
N ARG A 6 -49.31 5.20 20.80
CA ARG A 6 -48.89 4.89 19.42
C ARG A 6 -47.40 5.10 19.09
N PHE A 7 -46.57 5.50 20.05
CA PHE A 7 -45.16 5.82 19.76
C PHE A 7 -44.10 4.93 20.45
N PHE A 8 -44.49 3.99 21.30
CA PHE A 8 -43.53 3.20 22.09
C PHE A 8 -43.56 1.71 21.79
N HIS A 9 -43.33 1.31 20.53
CA HIS A 9 -42.80 -0.03 20.23
C HIS A 9 -41.95 0.02 18.95
N ARG A 10 -40.82 0.73 18.99
CA ARG A 10 -39.67 0.31 18.20
C ARG A 10 -38.78 -0.49 19.12
N THR A 11 -38.81 -1.81 18.96
CA THR A 11 -37.75 -2.70 19.44
C THR A 11 -36.46 -2.16 18.84
N LEU A 12 -35.65 -1.49 19.66
CA LEU A 12 -34.29 -1.15 19.30
C LEU A 12 -33.57 -2.49 19.20
N HIS A 13 -33.45 -3.03 17.98
CA HIS A 13 -32.42 -4.02 17.70
C HIS A 13 -31.10 -3.34 18.05
N MET A 14 -30.59 -3.62 19.24
CA MET A 14 -29.21 -3.39 19.62
C MET A 14 -28.38 -4.21 18.62
N LYS A 15 -27.97 -3.58 17.52
CA LYS A 15 -26.95 -4.14 16.65
C LYS A 15 -25.69 -4.27 17.51
N GLU A 16 -25.23 -5.50 17.71
CA GLU A 16 -24.02 -5.90 18.46
C GLU A 16 -22.70 -5.37 17.88
N SER A 17 -22.73 -4.50 16.89
CA SER A 17 -21.59 -3.70 16.49
C SER A 17 -22.11 -2.44 15.81
N LEU A 18 -22.03 -1.31 16.51
CA LEU A 18 -22.07 -0.02 15.84
C LEU A 18 -20.71 0.16 15.18
N ASP A 19 -20.70 0.10 13.85
CA ASP A 19 -19.51 0.32 13.02
C ASP A 19 -18.90 1.69 13.36
N LEU A 20 -17.58 1.72 13.50
CA LEU A 20 -16.76 2.83 14.01
C LEU A 20 -16.86 4.11 13.14
N VAL A 21 -17.62 4.03 12.05
CA VAL A 21 -17.65 4.93 10.89
C VAL A 21 -18.83 5.92 10.93
N GLU A 22 -19.83 5.75 11.80
CA GLU A 22 -21.13 6.47 11.65
C GLU A 22 -21.52 7.57 12.67
N MET A 23 -20.70 7.97 13.65
CA MET A 23 -21.08 9.04 14.63
C MET A 23 -20.06 10.18 14.91
N SER A 24 -20.19 11.33 14.20
CA SER A 24 -20.17 12.74 14.68
C SER A 24 -18.92 13.77 14.70
N ALA A 25 -19.22 15.08 14.77
CA ALA A 25 -18.28 16.23 14.85
C ALA A 25 -18.59 17.24 16.00
N PRO A 26 -17.63 18.10 16.48
CA PRO A 26 -16.18 18.11 16.26
C PRO A 26 -15.31 18.09 17.54
N LEU A 27 -14.41 17.11 17.65
CA LEU A 27 -13.27 17.13 18.60
C LEU A 27 -12.34 18.33 18.32
N LYS A 28 -11.82 18.98 19.39
CA LYS A 28 -10.81 20.04 19.27
C LYS A 28 -9.49 19.45 18.76
N ARG A 29 -8.83 20.19 17.86
CA ARG A 29 -7.47 19.88 17.40
C ARG A 29 -6.48 19.89 18.56
N CYS A 30 -5.48 19.02 18.50
CA CYS A 30 -4.38 18.99 19.45
C CYS A 30 -3.66 20.33 19.47
N LYS A 31 -3.34 20.87 20.65
CA LYS A 31 -2.64 22.16 20.77
C LYS A 31 -1.18 22.11 20.32
N VAL A 32 -0.56 20.93 20.35
CA VAL A 32 0.85 20.73 19.99
C VAL A 32 1.00 20.51 18.49
N CYS A 33 0.29 19.52 17.94
CA CYS A 33 0.45 19.14 16.53
C CYS A 33 -0.67 19.63 15.60
N THR A 34 -1.72 20.29 16.11
CA THR A 34 -2.88 20.78 15.33
C THR A 34 -3.72 19.72 14.61
N LEU A 35 -3.33 18.44 14.70
CA LEU A 35 -4.08 17.30 14.19
C LEU A 35 -5.33 17.06 15.05
N VAL A 36 -6.37 16.49 14.44
CA VAL A 36 -7.52 15.99 15.19
C VAL A 36 -7.07 14.70 15.90
N PRO A 37 -7.30 14.57 17.23
CA PRO A 37 -6.98 13.34 17.95
C PRO A 37 -7.64 12.09 17.29
N PRO A 38 -7.08 10.87 17.47
CA PRO A 38 -5.90 10.59 18.27
C PRO A 38 -4.63 11.04 17.55
N CYS A 39 -3.66 11.53 18.31
CA CYS A 39 -2.34 11.92 17.81
C CYS A 39 -1.28 11.54 18.83
N ALA A 40 0.01 11.66 18.47
CA ALA A 40 1.13 11.34 19.37
C ALA A 40 1.06 12.05 20.73
N HIS A 41 0.41 13.22 20.80
CA HIS A 41 0.30 14.03 22.02
C HIS A 41 -1.04 13.85 22.76
N THR A 42 -2.05 13.25 22.13
CA THR A 42 -3.40 13.12 22.71
C THR A 42 -3.98 11.77 22.31
N THR A 43 -3.81 10.80 23.20
CA THR A 43 -4.32 9.45 23.08
C THR A 43 -5.82 9.40 23.31
N LEU A 44 -6.45 8.29 22.92
CA LEU A 44 -7.88 8.04 23.18
C LEU A 44 -8.19 8.05 24.67
N ASP A 45 -7.33 7.45 25.48
CA ASP A 45 -7.47 7.44 26.94
C ASP A 45 -7.44 8.84 27.53
N HIS A 46 -6.60 9.73 27.00
CA HIS A 46 -6.57 11.12 27.45
C HIS A 46 -7.90 11.83 27.13
N ILE A 47 -8.49 11.58 25.95
CA ILE A 47 -9.80 12.12 25.59
C ILE A 47 -10.89 11.56 26.53
N HIS A 48 -10.87 10.25 26.77
CA HIS A 48 -11.81 9.55 27.64
C HIS A 48 -11.73 10.08 29.09
N ASN A 49 -10.54 10.10 29.67
CA ASN A 49 -10.29 10.63 31.02
C ASN A 49 -10.64 12.11 31.16
N ARG A 50 -10.45 12.90 30.10
CA ARG A 50 -10.91 14.29 30.08
C ARG A 50 -12.43 14.35 30.12
N VAL A 51 -13.15 13.54 29.35
CA VAL A 51 -14.60 13.54 29.39
C VAL A 51 -15.12 13.04 30.73
N LEU A 52 -14.55 11.98 31.32
CA LEU A 52 -14.92 11.53 32.66
C LEU A 52 -14.77 12.66 33.70
N ARG A 53 -13.65 13.40 33.67
CA ARG A 53 -13.46 14.57 34.54
C ARG A 53 -14.46 15.68 34.28
N LEU A 54 -14.77 15.97 33.02
CA LEU A 54 -15.81 16.96 32.67
C LEU A 54 -17.19 16.51 33.14
N ARG A 55 -17.49 15.20 33.09
CA ARG A 55 -18.76 14.66 33.59
C ARG A 55 -18.88 14.78 35.10
N ALA A 56 -17.80 14.50 35.82
CA ALA A 56 -17.77 14.63 37.28
C ALA A 56 -18.03 16.07 37.77
N MET A 57 -17.83 17.08 36.92
CA MET A 57 -18.12 18.48 37.23
C MET A 57 -19.58 18.91 36.96
N TYR A 58 -20.44 18.01 36.48
CA TYR A 58 -21.85 18.36 36.30
C TYR A 58 -22.53 18.56 37.66
N PRO A 59 -23.46 19.52 37.75
CA PRO A 59 -24.37 19.59 38.89
C PRO A 59 -25.12 18.26 39.01
N GLN A 60 -25.06 17.62 40.16
CA GLN A 60 -25.83 16.40 40.45
C GLN A 60 -27.25 16.72 40.93
N ASP A 61 -27.57 18.01 41.01
CA ASP A 61 -28.87 18.49 41.41
C ASP A 61 -29.81 18.35 40.20
N ASN A 62 -30.65 17.31 40.21
CA ASN A 62 -31.71 16.99 39.23
C ASN A 62 -32.79 18.09 39.10
N GLN A 63 -32.46 19.35 39.40
CA GLN A 63 -33.35 20.51 39.39
C GLN A 63 -33.36 21.24 38.04
N ARG A 64 -32.50 20.87 37.09
CA ARG A 64 -32.38 21.53 35.79
C ARG A 64 -33.15 20.77 34.72
N ASP A 65 -33.64 21.50 33.72
CA ASP A 65 -34.26 20.87 32.56
C ASP A 65 -33.25 20.01 31.78
N VAL A 66 -33.74 18.89 31.26
CA VAL A 66 -32.97 17.97 30.41
C VAL A 66 -32.56 18.67 29.12
N CYS A 67 -31.31 18.50 28.71
CA CYS A 67 -30.81 19.11 27.47
C CYS A 67 -31.66 18.69 26.26
N PRO A 68 -32.19 19.63 25.46
CA PRO A 68 -33.04 19.31 24.32
C PRO A 68 -32.27 18.50 23.26
N ASP A 69 -31.03 18.87 22.95
CA ASP A 69 -30.17 18.13 22.01
C ASP A 69 -30.01 16.68 22.48
N PHE A 70 -29.72 16.50 23.77
CA PHE A 70 -29.53 15.18 24.36
C PHE A 70 -30.83 14.37 24.38
N LYS A 71 -31.95 14.99 24.73
CA LYS A 71 -33.27 14.37 24.75
C LYS A 71 -33.66 13.82 23.39
N HIS A 72 -33.29 14.52 22.31
CA HIS A 72 -33.65 14.12 20.95
C HIS A 72 -32.66 13.12 20.32
N THR A 73 -31.37 13.24 20.61
CA THR A 73 -30.32 12.50 19.86
C THR A 73 -29.49 11.57 20.73
N GLY A 74 -29.60 11.65 22.06
CA GLY A 74 -28.67 11.00 22.99
C GLY A 74 -27.26 11.64 23.01
N LEU A 75 -27.06 12.76 22.31
CA LEU A 75 -25.79 13.47 22.19
C LEU A 75 -25.96 14.96 22.47
N CYS A 76 -25.01 15.56 23.20
CA CYS A 76 -25.00 17.00 23.42
C CYS A 76 -23.92 17.68 22.56
N HIS A 77 -24.32 18.34 21.48
CA HIS A 77 -23.37 19.06 20.60
C HIS A 77 -22.66 20.21 21.32
N VAL A 78 -23.38 20.91 22.22
CA VAL A 78 -22.80 21.99 23.03
C VAL A 78 -21.69 21.45 23.94
N PHE A 79 -21.91 20.29 24.56
CA PHE A 79 -20.89 19.63 25.36
C PHE A 79 -19.71 19.16 24.52
N ASN A 80 -19.95 18.50 23.39
CA ASN A 80 -18.87 18.04 22.52
C ASN A 80 -17.99 19.20 22.03
N ARG A 81 -18.58 20.37 21.76
CA ARG A 81 -17.84 21.57 21.30
C ARG A 81 -17.15 22.34 22.43
N LYS A 82 -17.83 22.56 23.57
CA LYS A 82 -17.37 23.47 24.64
C LYS A 82 -16.83 22.75 25.88
N GLY A 83 -17.12 21.47 26.05
CA GLY A 83 -16.82 20.67 27.24
C GLY A 83 -17.71 20.97 28.44
N ARG A 84 -18.78 21.76 28.26
CA ARG A 84 -19.75 22.14 29.29
C ARG A 84 -21.11 22.41 28.66
N CYS A 85 -22.17 21.93 29.29
CA CYS A 85 -23.55 22.26 28.96
C CYS A 85 -24.26 22.78 30.22
N MET A 86 -25.25 23.66 30.05
CA MET A 86 -25.99 24.24 31.19
C MET A 86 -27.18 23.39 31.64
N TYR A 87 -27.62 22.47 30.77
CA TYR A 87 -28.76 21.60 30.97
C TYR A 87 -28.35 20.26 31.57
N ASP A 88 -29.32 19.51 32.10
CA ASP A 88 -29.08 18.22 32.72
C ASP A 88 -28.87 17.09 31.69
N HIS A 89 -28.02 16.12 32.04
CA HIS A 89 -27.70 14.93 31.25
C HIS A 89 -27.48 13.73 32.17
N PRO A 90 -28.08 12.55 31.90
CA PRO A 90 -27.74 11.32 32.60
C PRO A 90 -26.27 10.95 32.34
N MET A 91 -25.44 10.92 33.38
CA MET A 91 -23.99 10.69 33.27
C MET A 91 -23.63 9.34 32.65
N GLU A 92 -24.48 8.34 32.85
CA GLU A 92 -24.30 6.96 32.38
C GLU A 92 -24.59 6.79 30.87
N ILE A 93 -25.44 7.65 30.30
CA ILE A 93 -25.97 7.49 28.93
C ILE A 93 -25.29 8.46 27.95
N HIS A 94 -24.54 9.45 28.45
CA HIS A 94 -23.89 10.43 27.59
C HIS A 94 -22.83 9.76 26.70
N ALA A 95 -23.10 9.56 25.40
CA ALA A 95 -22.09 9.04 24.47
C ALA A 95 -21.16 10.18 24.00
N ILE A 96 -19.86 9.87 23.86
CA ILE A 96 -18.90 10.80 23.21
C ILE A 96 -18.90 10.47 21.74
N ASP A 97 -19.05 11.51 20.95
CA ASP A 97 -18.87 11.48 19.53
C ASP A 97 -17.40 11.25 19.13
N THR A 98 -17.16 10.21 18.33
CA THR A 98 -15.83 9.75 17.93
C THR A 98 -15.58 9.63 16.42
N THR A 99 -16.46 10.01 15.48
CA THR A 99 -16.18 9.71 14.03
C THR A 99 -14.95 10.36 13.47
N LYS A 100 -14.48 11.46 14.06
CA LYS A 100 -13.24 12.08 13.60
C LYS A 100 -11.99 11.28 13.97
N LEU A 101 -12.12 10.24 14.79
CA LEU A 101 -11.08 9.27 15.10
C LEU A 101 -10.89 8.29 13.92
N VAL A 102 -10.64 8.80 12.72
CA VAL A 102 -10.29 7.92 11.59
C VAL A 102 -8.85 7.46 11.82
N ALA A 103 -8.62 6.14 11.73
CA ALA A 103 -7.28 5.60 11.75
C ALA A 103 -6.44 6.32 10.68
N ARG A 104 -5.29 6.87 11.06
CA ARG A 104 -4.43 7.63 10.15
C ARG A 104 -3.26 6.78 9.71
N CYS A 105 -2.82 6.98 8.47
CA CYS A 105 -1.54 6.45 8.02
C CYS A 105 -0.44 7.00 8.93
N LYS A 106 0.41 6.11 9.46
CA LYS A 106 1.55 6.49 10.32
C LYS A 106 2.53 7.43 9.61
N ILE A 107 2.61 7.34 8.29
CA ILE A 107 3.55 8.11 7.46
C ILE A 107 2.96 9.48 7.09
N HIS A 108 1.73 9.51 6.56
CA HIS A 108 1.16 10.71 5.95
C HIS A 108 0.13 11.43 6.83
N THR A 109 -0.25 10.85 7.96
CA THR A 109 -1.34 11.33 8.85
C THR A 109 -2.71 11.49 8.16
N LEU A 110 -2.86 11.01 6.92
CA LEU A 110 -4.12 10.97 6.18
C LEU A 110 -5.02 9.84 6.71
N PRO A 111 -6.37 10.01 6.67
CA PRO A 111 -7.32 8.95 6.99
C PRO A 111 -7.07 7.67 6.17
N LEU A 112 -7.19 6.50 6.81
CA LEU A 112 -7.12 5.20 6.16
C LEU A 112 -8.48 4.80 5.57
N PRO A 113 -8.51 4.13 4.39
CA PRO A 113 -7.38 3.85 3.53
C PRO A 113 -6.82 5.14 2.89
N CYS A 114 -5.51 5.31 2.96
CA CYS A 114 -4.84 6.51 2.45
C CYS A 114 -4.60 6.32 0.94
N THR A 115 -5.10 7.23 0.10
CA THR A 115 -4.96 7.15 -1.37
C THR A 115 -3.51 6.99 -1.79
N HIS A 116 -2.60 7.72 -1.14
CA HIS A 116 -1.16 7.60 -1.36
C HIS A 116 -0.62 6.18 -1.12
N CYS A 117 -1.03 5.55 -0.01
CA CYS A 117 -0.60 4.22 0.39
C CYS A 117 -1.13 3.16 -0.58
N ALA A 118 -2.38 3.32 -1.02
CA ALA A 118 -3.00 2.44 -2.01
C ALA A 118 -2.30 2.57 -3.37
N THR A 119 -2.04 3.80 -3.84
CA THR A 119 -1.32 4.05 -5.10
C THR A 119 0.10 3.49 -5.04
N LEU A 120 0.82 3.69 -3.93
CA LEU A 120 2.16 3.13 -3.76
C LEU A 120 2.15 1.59 -3.78
N ALA A 121 1.20 0.96 -3.09
CA ALA A 121 1.08 -0.49 -3.12
C ALA A 121 0.84 -1.00 -4.55
N THR A 122 0.01 -0.31 -5.33
CA THR A 122 -0.22 -0.68 -6.73
C THR A 122 1.01 -0.46 -7.62
N SER A 123 1.77 0.62 -7.43
CA SER A 123 2.97 0.88 -8.23
C SER A 123 4.13 -0.06 -7.90
N VAL A 124 4.29 -0.44 -6.62
CA VAL A 124 5.25 -1.47 -6.20
C VAL A 124 4.86 -2.85 -6.75
N ALA A 125 3.58 -3.22 -6.66
CA ALA A 125 3.11 -4.49 -7.23
C ALA A 125 3.36 -4.55 -8.75
N ARG A 126 3.15 -3.43 -9.46
CA ARG A 126 3.44 -3.31 -10.89
C ARG A 126 4.93 -3.44 -11.21
N GLU A 127 5.80 -2.80 -10.42
CA GLU A 127 7.26 -2.92 -10.57
C GLU A 127 7.72 -4.37 -10.42
N VAL A 128 7.24 -5.08 -9.39
CA VAL A 128 7.57 -6.50 -9.17
C VAL A 128 7.08 -7.38 -10.32
N ALA A 129 5.86 -7.13 -10.83
CA ALA A 129 5.32 -7.86 -11.96
C ALA A 129 6.18 -7.67 -13.23
N LEU A 130 6.55 -6.42 -13.55
CA LEU A 130 7.41 -6.11 -14.70
C LEU A 130 8.83 -6.67 -14.55
N ALA A 131 9.40 -6.68 -13.33
CA ALA A 131 10.69 -7.32 -13.08
C ALA A 131 10.65 -8.84 -13.34
N LYS A 132 9.54 -9.49 -12.97
CA LYS A 132 9.31 -10.91 -13.27
C LYS A 132 9.16 -11.15 -14.77
N GLU A 133 8.42 -10.29 -15.46
CA GLU A 133 8.28 -10.36 -16.92
C GLU A 133 9.64 -10.17 -17.63
N LYS A 134 10.44 -9.18 -17.22
CA LYS A 134 11.79 -8.95 -17.72
C LYS A 134 12.64 -10.21 -17.65
N SER A 135 12.73 -10.81 -16.46
CA SER A 135 13.53 -12.03 -16.26
C SER A 135 13.00 -13.21 -17.07
N ALA A 136 11.68 -13.36 -17.22
CA ALA A 136 11.10 -14.38 -18.09
C ALA A 136 11.51 -14.17 -19.56
N VAL A 137 11.43 -12.95 -20.08
CA VAL A 137 11.84 -12.64 -21.46
C VAL A 137 13.35 -12.83 -21.66
N GLU A 138 14.18 -12.43 -20.70
CA GLU A 138 15.63 -12.67 -20.73
C GLU A 138 15.97 -14.16 -20.81
N THR A 139 15.27 -15.02 -20.07
CA THR A 139 15.46 -16.49 -20.19
C THR A 139 15.06 -17.02 -21.57
N MET A 140 14.05 -16.44 -22.21
CA MET A 140 13.67 -16.79 -23.59
C MET A 140 14.74 -16.33 -24.59
N ILE A 141 15.32 -15.14 -24.42
CA ILE A 141 16.43 -14.64 -25.24
C ILE A 141 17.63 -15.58 -25.14
N ILE A 142 17.99 -16.03 -23.93
CA ILE A 142 19.08 -16.99 -23.74
C ILE A 142 18.80 -18.31 -24.48
N LYS A 143 17.57 -18.83 -24.39
CA LYS A 143 17.17 -20.05 -25.12
C LYS A 143 17.26 -19.87 -26.63
N LEU A 144 16.79 -18.73 -27.16
CA LEU A 144 16.86 -18.45 -28.60
C LEU A 144 18.30 -18.26 -29.08
N LYS A 145 19.17 -17.62 -28.29
CA LYS A 145 20.60 -17.53 -28.61
C LYS A 145 21.24 -18.91 -28.74
N LYS A 146 20.91 -19.83 -27.83
CA LYS A 146 21.38 -21.22 -27.91
C LYS A 146 20.86 -21.91 -29.17
N MET A 147 19.56 -21.81 -29.46
CA MET A 147 18.98 -22.39 -30.67
C MET A 147 19.62 -21.85 -31.95
N LEU A 148 19.91 -20.55 -32.00
CA LEU A 148 20.59 -19.92 -33.13
C LEU A 148 22.00 -20.48 -33.30
N ALA A 149 22.75 -20.65 -32.22
CA ALA A 149 24.08 -21.28 -32.27
C ALA A 149 24.02 -22.74 -32.75
N ASP A 150 23.03 -23.51 -32.29
CA ASP A 150 22.81 -24.89 -32.72
C ASP A 150 22.46 -24.97 -34.22
N GLN A 151 21.61 -24.06 -34.71
CA GLN A 151 21.23 -23.96 -36.12
C GLN A 151 22.42 -23.52 -37.00
N ASP A 152 23.22 -22.56 -36.54
CA ASP A 152 24.41 -22.08 -37.25
C ASP A 152 25.46 -23.20 -37.37
N HIS A 153 25.67 -23.95 -36.28
CA HIS A 153 26.49 -25.16 -36.32
C HIS A 153 25.92 -26.18 -37.32
N ALA A 154 24.61 -26.43 -37.32
CA ALA A 154 23.99 -27.39 -38.24
C ALA A 154 24.20 -26.99 -39.71
N LEU A 155 24.04 -25.69 -40.03
CA LEU A 155 24.32 -25.13 -41.35
C LEU A 155 25.80 -25.31 -41.72
N HIS A 156 26.72 -24.93 -40.83
CA HIS A 156 28.16 -25.09 -41.06
C HIS A 156 28.54 -26.55 -41.28
N ALA A 157 28.01 -27.48 -40.47
CA ALA A 157 28.25 -28.91 -40.62
C ALA A 157 27.69 -29.45 -41.96
N HIS A 158 26.50 -28.99 -42.36
CA HIS A 158 25.89 -29.33 -43.65
C HIS A 158 26.78 -28.88 -44.82
N VAL A 159 27.14 -27.59 -44.84
CA VAL A 159 27.98 -26.99 -45.89
C VAL A 159 29.35 -27.67 -45.95
N LYS A 160 29.96 -27.98 -44.79
CA LYS A 160 31.24 -28.69 -44.72
C LYS A 160 31.16 -30.12 -45.26
N ALA A 161 30.06 -30.83 -45.00
CA ALA A 161 29.87 -32.19 -45.52
C ALA A 161 29.64 -32.18 -47.04
N THR A 162 28.98 -31.15 -47.57
CA THR A 162 28.64 -31.05 -48.99
C THR A 162 29.74 -30.39 -49.82
N SER A 163 30.66 -29.62 -49.24
CA SER A 163 31.69 -28.87 -49.98
C SER A 163 32.74 -29.75 -50.68
N ALA A 164 32.98 -30.96 -50.17
CA ALA A 164 33.92 -31.91 -50.76
C ALA A 164 33.29 -32.81 -51.84
N THR A 165 31.96 -32.82 -51.97
CA THR A 165 31.23 -33.67 -52.92
C THR A 165 30.74 -32.84 -54.10
N VAL A 166 31.20 -33.18 -55.30
CA VAL A 166 30.73 -32.54 -56.54
C VAL A 166 29.41 -33.20 -56.93
N VAL A 167 28.30 -32.52 -56.66
CA VAL A 167 26.94 -33.02 -56.90
C VAL A 167 26.27 -32.21 -58.01
N TRP A 168 25.59 -32.88 -58.94
CA TRP A 168 24.88 -32.27 -60.07
C TRP A 168 23.43 -32.73 -60.15
N GLY A 169 22.60 -31.98 -60.88
CA GLY A 169 21.19 -32.30 -61.11
C GLY A 169 20.36 -32.34 -59.83
N LYS A 170 19.43 -33.29 -59.74
CA LYS A 170 18.45 -33.40 -58.63
C LYS A 170 19.09 -33.48 -57.23
N ALA A 171 20.25 -34.11 -57.12
CA ALA A 171 20.92 -34.23 -55.82
C ALA A 171 21.49 -32.89 -55.33
N LYS A 172 21.89 -31.99 -56.25
CA LYS A 172 22.27 -30.61 -55.92
C LYS A 172 21.06 -29.80 -55.48
N GLU A 173 19.94 -29.91 -56.20
CA GLU A 173 18.68 -29.22 -55.85
C GLU A 173 18.23 -29.55 -54.42
N ILE A 174 18.37 -30.82 -53.99
CA ILE A 174 18.04 -31.25 -52.62
C ILE A 174 18.97 -30.60 -51.58
N ILE A 175 20.27 -30.52 -51.84
CA ILE A 175 21.26 -29.91 -50.94
C ILE A 175 21.03 -28.39 -50.84
N ASP A 176 20.78 -27.73 -51.98
CA ASP A 176 20.51 -26.30 -52.05
C ASP A 176 19.21 -25.96 -51.32
N ALA A 177 18.15 -26.77 -51.51
CA ALA A 177 16.88 -26.62 -50.78
C ALA A 177 17.07 -26.75 -49.27
N LYS A 178 17.80 -27.77 -48.80
CA LYS A 178 18.08 -27.95 -47.37
C LYS A 178 18.92 -26.82 -46.78
N THR A 179 19.84 -26.27 -47.56
CA THR A 179 20.64 -25.09 -47.15
C THR A 179 19.74 -23.87 -47.03
N ALA A 180 18.85 -23.65 -47.99
CA ALA A 180 17.88 -22.56 -47.96
C ALA A 180 16.93 -22.67 -46.74
N ASP A 181 16.45 -23.87 -46.42
CA ASP A 181 15.60 -24.11 -45.25
C ASP A 181 16.32 -23.75 -43.95
N LEU A 182 17.58 -24.18 -43.77
CA LEU A 182 18.39 -23.84 -42.60
C LEU A 182 18.66 -22.33 -42.49
N MET A 183 18.89 -21.65 -43.62
CA MET A 183 19.07 -20.20 -43.66
C MET A 183 17.77 -19.45 -43.31
N ASP A 184 16.62 -19.92 -43.79
CA ASP A 184 15.32 -19.32 -43.47
C ASP A 184 14.99 -19.48 -41.98
N ASP A 185 15.27 -20.65 -41.41
CA ASP A 185 15.09 -20.89 -39.97
C ASP A 185 16.02 -20.03 -39.10
N LEU A 186 17.28 -19.84 -39.50
CA LEU A 186 18.19 -18.90 -38.85
C LEU A 186 17.66 -17.46 -38.89
N LYS A 187 17.15 -17.03 -40.04
CA LYS A 187 16.59 -15.68 -40.19
C LYS A 187 15.36 -15.48 -39.30
N LYS A 188 14.48 -16.48 -39.22
CA LYS A 188 13.30 -16.46 -38.32
C LYS A 188 13.70 -16.35 -36.85
N THR A 189 14.68 -17.16 -36.41
CA THR A 189 15.15 -17.12 -35.01
C THR A 189 15.86 -15.81 -34.69
N GLN A 190 16.66 -15.27 -35.61
CA GLN A 190 17.27 -13.94 -35.50
C GLN A 190 16.23 -12.83 -35.36
N SER A 191 15.23 -12.77 -36.24
CA SER A 191 14.18 -11.75 -36.17
C SER A 191 13.39 -11.82 -34.86
N LYS A 192 13.11 -13.03 -34.36
CA LYS A 192 12.44 -13.23 -33.07
C LYS A 192 13.31 -12.75 -31.90
N LEU A 193 14.60 -13.02 -31.94
CA LEU A 193 15.55 -12.58 -30.93
C LEU A 193 15.66 -11.05 -30.90
N GLU A 194 15.79 -10.40 -32.05
CA GLU A 194 15.85 -8.94 -32.16
C GLU A 194 14.56 -8.29 -31.65
N HIS A 195 13.40 -8.89 -31.94
CA HIS A 195 12.13 -8.40 -31.43
C HIS A 195 12.05 -8.46 -29.90
N LEU A 196 12.43 -9.59 -29.29
CA LEU A 196 12.42 -9.72 -27.83
C LEU A 196 13.46 -8.83 -27.15
N GLN A 197 14.62 -8.63 -27.77
CA GLN A 197 15.63 -7.69 -27.27
C GLN A 197 15.07 -6.26 -27.25
N ARG A 198 14.44 -5.81 -28.35
CA ARG A 198 13.78 -4.51 -28.39
C ARG A 198 12.66 -4.38 -27.36
N HIS A 199 11.82 -5.40 -27.20
CA HIS A 199 10.78 -5.38 -26.16
C HIS A 199 11.37 -5.16 -24.75
N VAL A 200 12.48 -5.83 -24.42
CA VAL A 200 13.14 -5.61 -23.12
C VAL A 200 13.71 -4.19 -23.03
N THR A 201 14.45 -3.75 -24.05
CA THR A 201 15.19 -2.47 -24.03
C THR A 201 14.27 -1.26 -24.12
N ASP A 202 13.29 -1.29 -25.01
CA ASP A 202 12.49 -0.11 -25.36
C ASP A 202 11.18 -0.04 -24.57
N GLU A 203 10.63 -1.18 -24.13
CA GLU A 203 9.31 -1.22 -23.48
C GLU A 203 9.42 -1.51 -21.98
N ILE A 204 10.17 -2.54 -21.58
CA ILE A 204 10.20 -2.96 -20.16
C ILE A 204 11.13 -2.09 -19.31
N ILE A 205 12.40 -1.92 -19.72
CA ILE A 205 13.41 -1.19 -18.94
C ILE A 205 12.99 0.24 -18.59
N PRO A 206 12.55 1.10 -19.53
CA PRO A 206 12.24 2.49 -19.19
C PRO A 206 11.04 2.60 -18.23
N VAL A 207 10.05 1.72 -18.36
CA VAL A 207 8.89 1.70 -17.45
C VAL A 207 9.30 1.22 -16.06
N LEU A 208 10.16 0.21 -15.98
CA LEU A 208 10.67 -0.30 -14.70
C LEU A 208 11.52 0.75 -13.97
N GLU A 209 12.43 1.43 -14.68
CA GLU A 209 13.24 2.51 -14.10
C GLU A 209 12.38 3.69 -13.64
N ALA A 210 11.37 4.07 -14.43
CA ALA A 210 10.43 5.13 -14.05
C ALA A 210 9.62 4.76 -12.80
N LEU A 211 9.12 3.52 -12.71
CA LEU A 211 8.38 3.03 -11.54
C LEU A 211 9.28 2.94 -10.32
N HIS A 212 10.51 2.43 -10.46
CA HIS A 212 11.49 2.37 -9.39
C HIS A 212 11.78 3.77 -8.82
N LEU A 213 12.04 4.74 -9.70
CA LEU A 213 12.28 6.13 -9.32
C LEU A 213 11.05 6.77 -8.66
N GLN A 214 9.84 6.47 -9.18
CA GLN A 214 8.58 6.94 -8.60
C GLN A 214 8.36 6.37 -7.19
N ASN A 215 8.63 5.08 -7.00
CA ASN A 215 8.47 4.39 -5.72
C ASN A 215 9.48 4.90 -4.69
N GLN A 216 10.74 5.13 -5.08
CA GLN A 216 11.74 5.77 -4.23
C GLN A 216 11.33 7.19 -3.81
N ARG A 217 10.84 8.01 -4.76
CA ARG A 217 10.40 9.39 -4.49
C ARG A 217 9.12 9.44 -3.64
N GLY A 218 8.25 8.45 -3.78
CA GLY A 218 7.00 8.29 -3.02
C GLY A 218 7.20 8.04 -1.52
N TYR A 219 8.42 7.70 -1.09
CA TYR A 219 8.75 7.57 0.34
C TYR A 219 9.42 8.83 0.92
N CYS A 220 9.98 9.71 0.07
CA CYS A 220 10.91 10.77 0.51
C CYS A 220 10.31 12.18 0.65
N LYS A 221 8.98 12.36 0.53
CA LYS A 221 8.32 13.66 0.77
C LYS A 221 7.30 13.63 1.90
N GLY A 222 7.53 12.77 2.90
CA GLY A 222 6.86 12.85 4.20
C GLY A 222 7.55 13.87 5.10
N LEU A 223 6.83 14.92 5.46
CA LEU A 223 7.18 15.94 6.46
C LEU A 223 7.51 15.30 7.83
N GLY A 224 8.75 14.85 8.01
CA GLY A 224 9.29 14.38 9.27
C GLY A 224 10.48 15.22 9.69
N LYS A 225 10.24 16.39 10.31
CA LYS A 225 11.22 16.93 11.24
C LYS A 225 11.21 16.02 12.47
N GLY A 226 12.16 15.10 12.57
CA GLY A 226 12.32 14.25 13.75
C GLY A 226 13.09 12.98 13.39
N GLY A 227 14.37 12.97 13.74
CA GLY A 227 15.25 11.82 13.54
C GLY A 227 14.78 10.57 14.26
N ASN A 228 15.05 9.43 13.64
CA ASN A 228 15.98 8.45 14.17
C ASN A 228 16.32 7.49 13.04
N THR A 229 17.60 7.47 12.69
CA THR A 229 18.27 6.34 12.08
C THR A 229 17.92 5.09 12.87
N VAL A 230 17.43 4.06 12.19
CA VAL A 230 17.35 2.72 12.75
C VAL A 230 18.02 1.81 11.74
N ASP A 231 19.14 1.24 12.23
CA ASP A 231 19.76 -0.03 11.84
C ASP A 231 20.52 0.00 10.51
N ASP A 232 21.82 0.31 10.49
CA ASP A 232 22.92 -0.33 11.24
C ASP A 232 22.74 -1.85 11.33
N LEU A 233 23.31 -2.48 10.31
CA LEU A 233 23.43 -3.92 10.17
C LEU A 233 24.32 -4.44 11.30
N GLY A 234 23.81 -5.46 11.98
CA GLY A 234 24.54 -6.11 13.06
C GLY A 234 25.94 -6.57 12.66
N LEU A 235 26.88 -6.32 13.56
CA LEU A 235 28.00 -7.20 13.84
C LEU A 235 28.21 -7.22 15.35
N ALA A 236 27.60 -8.21 15.99
CA ALA A 236 28.15 -8.74 17.22
C ALA A 236 29.39 -9.53 16.83
N ASP A 237 30.58 -9.02 17.17
CA ASP A 237 31.74 -9.89 17.38
C ASP A 237 32.79 -9.24 18.28
N GLY A 238 33.34 -10.06 19.17
CA GLY A 238 34.72 -10.08 19.65
C GLY A 238 35.36 -8.82 20.25
N GLY A 239 35.45 -8.82 21.59
CA GLY A 239 36.73 -8.65 22.28
C GLY A 239 37.24 -7.24 22.54
N ASP A 240 37.34 -6.87 23.82
CA ASP A 240 38.59 -6.26 24.27
C ASP A 240 38.87 -6.57 25.74
N SER A 241 40.15 -6.84 26.00
CA SER A 241 40.75 -7.16 27.28
C SER A 241 41.97 -6.26 27.44
N HIS A 242 41.91 -5.30 28.35
CA HIS A 242 43.05 -4.64 29.02
C HIS A 242 42.49 -3.92 30.26
N GLN A 243 42.91 -4.27 31.49
CA GLN A 243 44.14 -3.87 32.21
C GLN A 243 44.22 -2.38 32.59
N GLY A 244 44.56 -2.12 33.86
CA GLY A 244 45.02 -0.84 34.42
C GLY A 244 44.15 -0.37 35.59
N GLU A 245 44.51 -0.66 36.85
CA GLU A 245 45.10 0.30 37.83
C GLU A 245 44.00 1.22 38.41
N GLU A 246 43.67 1.25 39.72
CA GLU A 246 44.40 1.09 40.99
C GLU A 246 43.62 0.30 42.04
#